data_AF-A0A968VGN4-F1
#
_entry.id   AF-A0A968VGN4-F1
#
_cell.length_a   1.000
_cell.length_b   1.000
_cell.length_c   1.000
_cell.angle_alpha   90.00
_cell.angle_beta   90.00
_cell.angle_gamma   90.00
#
_symmetry.space_group_name_H-M   'P 1'
#
loop_
_entity.id
_entity.type
_entity.pdbx_description
1 polymer ?
#
loop_
_entity_poly.entity_id
_entity_poly.type
_entity_poly.pdbx_seq_one_letter_code
_entity_poly.pdbx_strand_id
1 'polypeptide(L)' 'MDLIPINEQIAIQAVELSPIHKDPFDRLIIATALFHQARLASVDGLFQQYPELSTLLMQ' A
#
# COMPACT_ATOMS: atom_id res chain seq x y z
N MET A 1 2.31 16.34 11.15
CA MET A 1 1.84 15.54 10.01
C MET A 1 3.07 15.36 9.16
N ASP A 2 3.65 14.18 9.18
CA ASP A 2 4.94 13.94 8.56
C ASP A 2 4.72 13.36 7.17
N LEU A 3 5.51 13.84 6.20
CA LEU A 3 5.48 13.33 4.83
C LEU A 3 6.48 12.20 4.72
N ILE A 4 6.03 11.03 4.26
CA ILE A 4 6.90 9.88 4.02
C ILE A 4 7.38 9.95 2.57
N PRO A 5 8.69 10.01 2.32
CA PRO A 5 9.22 10.01 0.96
C PRO A 5 9.07 8.63 0.32
N ILE A 6 8.78 8.61 -0.97
CA ILE A 6 8.81 7.40 -1.80
C ILE A 6 10.22 7.21 -2.34
N ASN A 7 10.76 6.01 -2.23
CA ASN A 7 12.05 5.62 -2.80
C ASN A 7 11.87 4.57 -3.91
N GLU A 8 12.97 4.18 -4.54
CA GLU A 8 12.99 3.18 -5.61
C GLU A 8 12.46 1.82 -5.18
N GLN A 9 12.68 1.41 -3.92
CA GLN A 9 12.22 0.12 -3.42
C GLN A 9 10.70 0.10 -3.29
N ILE A 10 10.09 1.19 -2.80
CA ILE A 10 8.63 1.36 -2.74
C ILE A 10 8.05 1.35 -4.16
N ALA A 11 8.69 2.05 -5.10
CA ALA A 11 8.21 2.11 -6.48
C ALA A 11 8.24 0.74 -7.18
N ILE A 12 9.32 -0.04 -6.98
CA ILE A 12 9.42 -1.41 -7.49
C ILE A 12 8.37 -2.31 -6.82
N GLN A 13 8.24 -2.25 -5.51
CA GLN A 13 7.27 -3.06 -4.79
C GLN A 13 5.83 -2.77 -5.22
N ALA A 14 5.50 -1.51 -5.53
CA ALA A 14 4.16 -1.13 -5.98
C ALA A 14 3.73 -1.84 -7.29
N VAL A 15 4.66 -2.13 -8.19
CA VAL A 15 4.33 -2.84 -9.45
C VAL A 15 4.19 -4.35 -9.27
N GLU A 16 4.79 -4.92 -8.22
CA GLU A 16 4.73 -6.34 -7.87
C GLU A 16 3.46 -6.72 -7.10
N LEU A 17 2.73 -5.73 -6.58
CA LEU A 17 1.46 -5.97 -5.87
C LEU A 17 0.43 -6.66 -6.75
N SER A 18 -0.46 -7.41 -6.09
CA SER A 18 -1.67 -7.98 -6.69
C SER A 18 -2.42 -6.95 -7.57
N PRO A 19 -2.85 -7.32 -8.80
CA PRO A 19 -3.36 -6.38 -9.80
C PRO A 19 -4.84 -6.01 -9.57
N ILE A 20 -5.14 -5.40 -8.42
CA ILE A 20 -6.51 -5.05 -8.01
C ILE A 20 -6.83 -3.59 -8.39
N HIS A 21 -6.07 -2.62 -7.87
CA HIS A 21 -6.18 -1.23 -8.30
C HIS A 21 -5.49 -1.01 -9.64
N LYS A 22 -6.12 -0.14 -10.46
CA LYS A 22 -5.52 0.42 -11.67
C LYS A 22 -4.78 1.73 -11.41
N ASP A 23 -5.12 2.42 -10.31
CA ASP A 23 -4.45 3.64 -9.91
C ASP A 23 -3.04 3.33 -9.35
N PRO A 24 -1.96 3.85 -9.95
CA PRO A 24 -0.61 3.66 -9.43
C PRO A 24 -0.39 4.28 -8.04
N PHE A 25 -1.13 5.32 -7.65
CA PHE A 25 -0.94 5.99 -6.37
C PHE A 25 -1.46 5.16 -5.19
N ASP A 26 -2.59 4.47 -5.34
CA ASP A 26 -3.07 3.51 -4.33
C ASP A 26 -2.03 2.42 -4.11
N ARG A 27 -1.45 1.91 -5.21
CA ARG A 27 -0.39 0.90 -5.15
C ARG A 27 0.86 1.42 -4.46
N LEU A 28 1.23 2.69 -4.66
CA LEU A 28 2.33 3.33 -3.93
C LEU A 28 2.03 3.48 -2.43
N ILE A 29 0.79 3.81 -2.04
CA ILE A 29 0.38 3.87 -0.62
C ILE A 29 0.51 2.49 0.03
N ILE A 30 0.03 1.44 -0.63
CA ILE A 30 0.14 0.05 -0.16
C ILE A 30 1.61 -0.35 0.00
N ALA A 31 2.43 -0.13 -1.05
CA ALA A 31 3.84 -0.45 -1.01
C ALA A 31 4.59 0.32 0.08
N THR A 32 4.25 1.59 0.32
CA THR A 32 4.82 2.40 1.41
C THR A 32 4.47 1.79 2.77
N ALA A 33 3.22 1.39 2.99
CA ALA A 33 2.79 0.76 4.22
C ALA A 33 3.51 -0.57 4.46
N LEU A 34 3.66 -1.39 3.42
CA LEU A 34 4.40 -2.66 3.48
C LEU A 34 5.89 -2.44 3.78
N PHE A 35 6.53 -1.49 3.10
CA PHE A 35 7.94 -1.17 3.29
C PHE A 35 8.24 -0.75 4.73
N HIS A 36 7.38 0.08 5.30
CA HIS A 36 7.54 0.56 6.68
C HIS A 36 6.88 -0.34 7.75
N GLN A 37 6.24 -1.45 7.36
CA GLN A 37 5.40 -2.28 8.24
C GLN A 37 4.38 -1.44 9.03
N ALA A 38 3.82 -0.42 8.37
CA ALA A 38 2.90 0.53 8.97
C ALA A 38 1.46 0.04 8.84
N ARG A 39 0.63 0.35 9.85
CA ARG A 39 -0.81 0.12 9.79
C ARG A 39 -1.44 1.13 8.82
N LEU A 40 -2.28 0.65 7.90
CA LEU A 40 -2.90 1.44 6.86
C LEU A 40 -4.39 1.62 7.14
N ALA A 41 -4.83 2.87 7.24
CA ALA A 41 -6.24 3.22 7.32
C ALA A 41 -6.73 3.64 5.93
N SER A 42 -7.85 3.08 5.48
CA SER A 42 -8.50 3.48 4.24
C SER A 42 -10.02 3.29 4.35
N VAL A 43 -10.78 4.17 3.72
CA VAL A 43 -12.22 4.02 3.50
C VAL A 43 -12.54 3.28 2.20
N ASP A 44 -11.52 3.06 1.36
CA ASP A 44 -11.66 2.29 0.13
C ASP A 44 -11.64 0.78 0.45
N GLY A 45 -12.78 0.13 0.20
CA GLY A 45 -12.97 -1.30 0.44
C GLY A 45 -12.10 -2.20 -0.44
N LEU A 46 -11.55 -1.71 -1.56
CA LEU A 46 -10.66 -2.50 -2.42
C LEU A 46 -9.36 -2.87 -1.72
N PHE A 47 -8.91 -2.10 -0.73
CA PHE A 47 -7.72 -2.43 0.07
C PHE A 47 -7.88 -3.75 0.83
N GLN A 48 -9.10 -4.16 1.18
CA GLN A 48 -9.37 -5.46 1.82
C GLN A 48 -9.09 -6.66 0.90
N GLN A 49 -9.00 -6.44 -0.41
CA GLN A 49 -8.75 -7.50 -1.39
C GLN A 49 -7.24 -7.79 -1.55
N TYR A 50 -6.36 -6.94 -1.03
CA TYR A 50 -4.91 -7.14 -1.11
C TYR A 50 -4.42 -8.16 -0.07
N PRO A 51 -3.95 -9.35 -0.47
CA PRO A 51 -3.40 -10.34 0.47
C PRO A 51 -2.19 -9.80 1.23
N GLU A 52 -1.41 -8.91 0.61
CA GLU A 52 -0.23 -8.28 1.19
C GLU A 52 -0.56 -7.45 2.43
N LEU A 53 -1.78 -6.89 2.51
CA LEU A 53 -2.23 -6.05 3.62
C LEU A 53 -2.91 -6.81 4.76
N SER A 54 -2.97 -8.14 4.70
CA SER A 54 -3.73 -8.98 5.64
C SER A 54 -3.49 -8.68 7.13
N THR A 55 -2.29 -8.23 7.51
CA THR A 55 -1.94 -7.85 8.89
C THR A 55 -1.83 -6.34 9.14
N LEU A 56 -1.80 -5.54 8.07
CA LEU A 56 -1.52 -4.11 8.13
C LEU A 56 -2.77 -3.23 7.95
N LEU A 57 -3.84 -3.73 7.34
CA LEU A 57 -5.07 -2.97 7.18
C LEU A 57 -5.78 -2.78 8.54
N MET A 58 -6.19 -1.55 8.85
CA MET A 58 -7.03 -1.25 10.00
C MET A 58 -8.48 -1.64 9.70
N GLN A 59 -9.18 -2.19 10.71
CA GLN A 59 -10.59 -2.56 10.65
C GLN A 59 -11.48 -1.48 11.27
#